data_AF-A0A8J6WCP0-F1
#
_entry.id   AF-A0A8J6WCP0-F1
#
_cell.length_a   1.000
_cell.length_b   1.000
_cell.length_c   1.000
_cell.angle_alpha   90.00
_cell.angle_beta   90.00
_cell.angle_gamma   90.00
#
_symmetry.space_group_name_H-M   'P 1'
#
loop_
_entity.id
_entity.type
_entity.pdbx_description
1 polymer ?
#
loop_
_entity_poly.entity_id
_entity_poly.type
_entity_poly.pdbx_seq_one_letter_code
_entity_poly.pdbx_strand_id
1 'polypeptide(L)'
;MLPVVVLIGAPNSTAEPLPETNAVPLTGTEPYPGALVHRAVDALPQLDQVIQDAIQGFLQLPNPKAPPPTAADKADGFSNSLSAQQHRLTEKLKARLGYLGVYYKRSPGSFLRHMSPDDRAAFLGQLKTDYRTIVLGYFAKDAKINLNQLIDDFVDQAFMADISVAQIVEIHMELMDHFSKQLKLEGRSEEILLDYRLTLIDVIAHLCEMYRRSIPREP
;
A
#
# COMPACT_ATOMS: atom_id res chain seq x y z
N MET A 1 18.82 -0.03 1.90
CA MET A 1 19.03 -1.43 2.36
C MET A 1 17.86 -2.21 1.85
N LEU A 2 18.08 -3.23 1.03
CA LEU A 2 17.02 -4.06 0.45
C LEU A 2 17.14 -5.51 0.93
N PRO A 3 16.03 -6.27 1.01
CA PRO A 3 16.10 -7.72 1.22
C PRO A 3 16.78 -8.38 0.02
N VAL A 4 17.71 -9.30 0.28
CA VAL A 4 18.46 -10.02 -0.77
C VAL A 4 18.31 -11.53 -0.56
N VAL A 5 17.91 -12.21 -1.63
CA VAL A 5 17.86 -13.68 -1.69
C VAL A 5 19.08 -14.17 -2.48
N VAL A 6 19.87 -15.04 -1.87
CA VAL A 6 21.04 -15.66 -2.51
C VAL A 6 20.72 -17.12 -2.79
N LEU A 7 20.75 -17.49 -4.07
CA LEU A 7 20.56 -18.86 -4.52
C LEU A 7 21.92 -19.55 -4.62
N ILE A 8 22.14 -20.59 -3.81
CA ILE A 8 23.38 -21.39 -3.81
C ILE A 8 23.14 -22.65 -4.62
N GLY A 9 23.91 -22.83 -5.71
CA GLY A 9 23.97 -24.10 -6.45
C GLY A 9 24.81 -25.12 -5.68
N ALA A 10 24.44 -26.40 -5.73
CA ALA A 10 25.16 -27.47 -5.05
C ALA A 10 26.67 -27.42 -5.41
N PRO A 11 27.57 -27.55 -4.42
CA PRO A 11 29.00 -27.60 -4.71
C PRO A 11 29.31 -28.91 -5.47
N ASN A 12 30.00 -28.80 -6.60
CA ASN A 12 30.70 -29.95 -7.17
C ASN A 12 31.57 -30.56 -6.07
N SER A 13 31.37 -31.84 -5.81
CA SER A 13 32.10 -32.63 -4.82
C SER A 13 33.61 -32.44 -4.97
N THR A 14 34.22 -31.71 -4.02
CA THR A 14 35.48 -32.01 -3.31
C THR A 14 35.97 -30.76 -2.59
N ALA A 15 35.57 -30.57 -1.32
CA ALA A 15 36.35 -29.92 -0.26
C ALA A 15 35.54 -29.93 1.06
N GLU A 16 36.24 -30.09 2.17
CA GLU A 16 35.78 -30.33 3.56
C GLU A 16 34.72 -29.38 4.15
N PRO A 17 34.01 -29.81 5.22
CA PRO A 17 32.89 -29.06 5.80
C PRO A 17 33.39 -27.84 6.58
N LEU A 18 33.01 -26.65 6.14
CA LEU A 18 33.18 -25.42 6.90
C LEU A 18 31.88 -25.08 7.66
N PRO A 19 31.99 -24.54 8.89
CA PRO A 19 30.87 -24.34 9.80
C PRO A 19 29.89 -23.32 9.22
N GLU A 20 28.61 -23.45 9.61
CA GLU A 20 27.53 -22.49 9.38
C GLU A 20 27.96 -21.07 9.73
N THR A 21 28.53 -20.39 8.74
CA THR A 21 29.01 -19.01 8.85
C THR A 21 28.40 -18.30 7.67
N ASN A 22 27.61 -17.26 7.93
CA ASN A 22 26.88 -16.42 6.96
C ASN A 22 27.81 -15.60 6.04
N ALA A 23 28.91 -16.16 5.56
CA ALA A 23 29.89 -15.46 4.76
C ALA A 23 30.40 -16.39 3.65
N VAL A 24 29.70 -16.40 2.52
CA VAL A 24 30.33 -16.71 1.24
C VAL A 24 30.69 -15.37 0.59
N PRO A 25 31.95 -15.15 0.19
CA PRO A 25 32.35 -13.91 -0.44
C PRO A 25 31.77 -13.88 -1.86
N LEU A 26 30.71 -13.09 -2.06
CA LEU A 26 30.45 -12.48 -3.36
C LEU A 26 31.70 -11.65 -3.69
N THR A 27 32.24 -11.78 -4.89
CA THR A 27 33.38 -11.01 -5.38
C THR A 27 33.22 -9.52 -5.05
N GLY A 28 33.84 -9.06 -3.97
CA GLY A 28 33.63 -7.75 -3.35
C GLY A 28 33.70 -7.83 -1.82
N THR A 29 34.76 -7.28 -1.26
CA THR A 29 35.29 -7.50 0.10
C THR A 29 34.49 -6.87 1.26
N GLU A 30 33.16 -6.71 1.15
CA GLU A 30 32.33 -6.27 2.28
C GLU A 30 31.05 -7.11 2.40
N PRO A 31 30.72 -7.62 3.62
CA PRO A 31 29.47 -8.34 3.84
C PRO A 31 28.28 -7.39 3.61
N TYR A 32 27.34 -7.82 2.76
CA TYR A 32 26.15 -7.02 2.48
C TYR A 32 25.41 -6.71 3.79
N PRO A 33 25.22 -5.44 4.17
CA PRO A 33 24.82 -5.08 5.54
C PRO A 33 23.31 -5.28 5.83
N GLY A 34 22.57 -5.98 4.96
CA GLY A 34 21.13 -6.25 5.09
C GLY A 34 20.80 -7.72 5.42
N ALA A 35 19.51 -8.04 5.54
CA ALA A 35 19.05 -9.41 5.73
C ALA A 35 19.33 -10.25 4.48
N LEU A 36 20.21 -11.25 4.61
CA LEU A 36 20.49 -12.23 3.57
C LEU A 36 19.77 -13.54 3.88
N VAL A 37 18.98 -14.03 2.93
CA VAL A 37 18.38 -15.37 3.00
C VAL A 37 19.04 -16.26 1.94
N HIS A 38 19.69 -17.33 2.40
CA HIS A 38 20.30 -18.34 1.53
C HIS A 38 19.30 -19.47 1.26
N ARG A 39 19.12 -19.82 -0.01
CA ARG A 39 18.32 -20.98 -0.43
C ARG A 39 19.01 -21.76 -1.54
N ALA A 40 18.74 -23.06 -1.60
CA ALA A 40 19.20 -23.89 -2.70
C ALA A 40 18.48 -23.48 -4.00
N VAL A 41 19.16 -23.65 -5.14
CA VAL A 41 18.56 -23.40 -6.48
C VAL A 41 17.27 -24.21 -6.69
N ASP A 42 17.17 -25.39 -6.07
CA ASP A 42 16.00 -26.27 -6.15
C ASP A 42 14.73 -25.67 -5.53
N ALA A 43 14.84 -24.58 -4.76
CA ALA A 43 13.72 -23.85 -4.16
C ALA A 43 13.08 -22.81 -5.09
N LEU A 44 13.56 -22.66 -6.33
CA LEU A 44 12.98 -21.78 -7.36
C LEU A 44 11.45 -21.90 -7.55
N PRO A 45 10.82 -23.09 -7.47
CA PRO A 45 9.37 -23.20 -7.59
C PRO A 45 8.59 -22.51 -6.46
N GLN A 46 9.25 -22.20 -5.34
CA GLN A 46 8.68 -21.56 -4.15
C GLN A 46 9.23 -20.14 -3.97
N LEU A 47 9.76 -19.53 -5.03
CA LEU A 47 10.46 -18.24 -4.98
C LEU A 47 9.62 -17.14 -4.33
N ASP A 48 8.30 -17.10 -4.59
CA ASP A 48 7.40 -16.11 -3.99
C ASP A 48 7.39 -16.20 -2.46
N GLN A 49 7.38 -17.42 -1.91
CA GLN A 49 7.39 -17.64 -0.47
C GLN A 49 8.76 -17.29 0.13
N VAL A 50 9.84 -17.62 -0.58
CA VAL A 50 11.21 -17.26 -0.18
C VAL A 50 11.40 -15.73 -0.17
N ILE A 51 10.84 -15.02 -1.15
CA ILE A 51 10.86 -13.55 -1.19
C ILE A 51 10.09 -12.97 -0.01
N GLN A 52 8.91 -13.51 0.32
CA GLN A 52 8.14 -13.07 1.47
C GLN A 52 8.89 -13.27 2.79
N ASP A 53 9.53 -14.43 2.97
CA ASP A 53 10.35 -14.72 4.15
C ASP A 53 11.53 -13.73 4.27
N ALA A 54 12.18 -13.40 3.15
CA ALA A 54 13.28 -12.44 3.12
C ALA A 54 12.84 -11.01 3.46
N ILE A 55 11.67 -10.60 2.96
CA ILE A 55 11.06 -9.31 3.31
C ILE A 55 10.72 -9.28 4.80
N GLN A 56 10.11 -10.34 5.33
CA GLN A 56 9.73 -10.41 6.74
C GLN A 56 10.96 -10.39 7.66
N GLY A 57 12.01 -11.13 7.31
CA GLY A 57 13.28 -11.11 8.04
C GLY A 57 13.94 -9.73 8.01
N PHE A 58 13.89 -9.03 6.87
CA PHE A 58 14.40 -7.67 6.75
C PHE A 58 13.63 -6.66 7.62
N LEU A 59 12.30 -6.78 7.68
CA LEU A 59 11.47 -5.91 8.53
C LEU A 59 11.72 -6.10 10.02
N GLN A 60 12.25 -7.25 10.44
CA GLN A 60 12.58 -7.54 11.84
C GLN A 60 13.98 -7.06 12.26
N LEU A 61 14.85 -6.67 11.31
CA LEU A 61 16.19 -6.21 11.64
C LEU A 61 16.15 -4.76 12.15
N PRO A 62 16.77 -4.47 13.32
CA PRO A 62 16.94 -3.09 13.78
C PRO A 62 17.86 -2.32 12.82
N ASN A 63 17.46 -1.08 12.50
CA ASN A 63 18.12 -0.26 11.48
C ASN A 63 19.52 0.19 11.97
N PRO A 64 20.63 -0.25 11.32
CA PRO A 64 21.99 0.03 11.78
C PRO A 64 22.43 1.50 11.58
N LYS A 65 21.58 2.34 10.97
CA LYS A 65 21.79 3.80 10.84
C LYS A 65 21.11 4.62 11.93
N ALA A 66 20.52 4.00 12.95
CA ALA A 66 19.99 4.75 14.09
C ALA A 66 21.16 5.30 14.93
N PRO A 67 21.30 6.63 15.09
CA PRO A 67 22.24 7.19 16.06
C PRO A 67 21.87 6.71 17.48
N PRO A 68 22.86 6.60 18.41
CA PRO A 68 22.59 6.19 19.78
C PRO A 68 21.55 7.13 20.43
N PRO A 69 20.72 6.61 21.36
CA PRO A 69 19.57 7.33 21.88
C PRO A 69 20.04 8.53 22.72
N THR A 70 20.05 9.71 22.10
CA THR A 70 19.94 10.98 22.84
C THR A 70 18.48 11.16 23.24
N ALA A 71 18.27 11.55 24.50
CA ALA A 71 17.00 11.66 25.22
C ALA A 71 15.90 12.49 24.52
N ALA A 72 15.34 11.95 23.43
CA ALA A 72 14.18 12.43 22.72
C ALA A 72 13.24 11.26 22.37
N ASP A 73 13.02 10.36 23.33
CA ASP A 73 12.10 9.22 23.28
C ASP A 73 10.62 9.63 23.33
N LYS A 74 10.18 10.47 22.38
CA LYS A 74 8.75 10.70 22.12
C LYS A 74 8.33 10.45 20.67
N ALA A 75 9.25 10.05 19.79
CA ALA A 75 8.95 9.75 18.38
C ALA A 75 8.63 8.26 18.11
N ASP A 76 8.99 7.34 19.02
CA ASP A 76 8.86 5.89 18.82
C ASP A 76 7.42 5.35 18.84
N GLY A 77 6.45 6.19 19.20
CA GLY A 77 5.03 5.85 19.08
C GLY A 77 4.49 5.92 17.65
N PHE A 78 5.06 6.77 16.79
CA PHE A 78 4.51 7.06 15.46
C PHE A 78 4.88 6.00 14.42
N SER A 79 6.13 5.53 14.40
CA SER A 79 6.58 4.48 13.48
C SER A 79 5.91 3.11 13.76
N ASN A 80 5.69 2.81 15.04
CA ASN A 80 4.92 1.63 15.46
C ASN A 80 3.42 1.75 15.11
N SER A 81 2.87 2.97 15.13
CA SER A 81 1.47 3.23 14.74
C SER A 81 1.25 3.05 13.23
N LEU A 82 2.18 3.52 12.39
CA LEU A 82 2.07 3.39 10.92
C LEU A 82 2.17 1.95 10.44
N SER A 83 3.13 1.17 10.97
CA SER A 83 3.25 -0.25 10.66
C SER A 83 2.01 -1.04 11.10
N ALA A 84 1.45 -0.71 12.27
CA ALA A 84 0.18 -1.29 12.73
C ALA A 84 -1.00 -0.90 11.82
N GLN A 85 -1.05 0.34 11.31
CA GLN A 85 -2.07 0.78 10.36
C GLN A 85 -1.95 0.09 9.01
N GLN A 86 -0.73 -0.09 8.50
CA GLN A 86 -0.46 -0.88 7.29
C GLN A 86 -0.95 -2.32 7.46
N HIS A 87 -0.61 -2.98 8.57
CA HIS A 87 -1.10 -4.33 8.86
C HIS A 87 -2.63 -4.39 8.93
N ARG A 88 -3.27 -3.42 9.60
CA ARG A 88 -4.74 -3.33 9.64
C ARG A 88 -5.35 -3.17 8.26
N LEU A 89 -4.74 -2.32 7.41
CA LEU A 89 -5.17 -2.18 6.02
C LEU A 89 -5.02 -3.50 5.26
N THR A 90 -3.89 -4.18 5.40
CA THR A 90 -3.68 -5.50 4.77
C THR A 90 -4.75 -6.51 5.16
N GLU A 91 -5.05 -6.64 6.46
CA GLU A 91 -6.09 -7.56 6.94
C GLU A 91 -7.49 -7.14 6.47
N LYS A 92 -7.78 -5.83 6.46
CA LYS A 92 -9.01 -5.27 5.90
C LYS A 92 -9.16 -5.63 4.42
N LEU A 93 -8.11 -5.46 3.62
CA LEU A 93 -8.12 -5.79 2.20
C LEU A 93 -8.28 -7.30 1.99
N LYS A 94 -7.58 -8.15 2.74
CA LYS A 94 -7.77 -9.61 2.68
C LYS A 94 -9.23 -9.99 2.95
N ALA A 95 -9.87 -9.38 3.95
CA ALA A 95 -11.26 -9.66 4.29
C ALA A 95 -12.25 -9.17 3.21
N ARG A 96 -11.98 -8.05 2.53
CA ARG A 96 -12.93 -7.42 1.59
C ARG A 96 -12.75 -7.81 0.14
N LEU A 97 -11.51 -8.09 -0.29
CA LEU A 97 -11.18 -8.37 -1.69
C LEU A 97 -11.36 -9.86 -2.08
N GLY A 98 -11.85 -10.72 -1.17
CA GLY A 98 -11.99 -12.16 -1.40
C GLY A 98 -13.33 -12.68 -1.96
N TYR A 99 -14.38 -11.86 -2.09
CA TYR A 99 -15.73 -12.35 -2.41
C TYR A 99 -16.05 -12.50 -3.91
N LEU A 100 -16.92 -13.47 -4.21
CA LEU A 100 -17.39 -13.91 -5.52
C LEU A 100 -17.94 -12.75 -6.37
N GLY A 101 -17.56 -12.68 -7.64
CA GLY A 101 -17.84 -11.54 -8.53
C GLY A 101 -19.33 -11.31 -8.76
N VAL A 102 -19.79 -10.10 -8.47
CA VAL A 102 -21.08 -9.57 -8.94
C VAL A 102 -20.83 -8.91 -10.29
N TYR A 103 -21.53 -9.38 -11.33
CA TYR A 103 -21.44 -8.76 -12.65
C TYR A 103 -22.17 -7.42 -12.65
N TYR A 104 -21.43 -6.33 -12.84
CA TYR A 104 -22.00 -4.99 -12.95
C TYR A 104 -22.30 -4.66 -14.41
N LYS A 105 -23.58 -4.47 -14.73
CA LYS A 105 -23.99 -3.91 -16.02
C LYS A 105 -23.83 -2.40 -15.98
N ARG A 106 -22.68 -1.90 -16.45
CA ARG A 106 -22.43 -0.46 -16.60
C ARG A 106 -23.13 0.09 -17.84
N SER A 107 -23.65 1.31 -17.74
CA SER A 107 -24.29 2.02 -18.85
C SER A 107 -23.32 3.03 -19.44
N PRO A 108 -22.87 2.87 -20.71
CA PRO A 108 -21.91 3.79 -21.30
C PRO A 108 -22.36 5.25 -21.32
N GLY A 109 -23.68 5.50 -21.40
CA GLY A 109 -24.23 6.86 -21.34
C GLY A 109 -23.99 7.59 -20.01
N SER A 110 -23.68 6.87 -18.93
CA SER A 110 -23.38 7.44 -17.61
C SER A 110 -21.88 7.68 -17.38
N PHE A 111 -21.03 7.40 -18.38
CA PHE A 111 -19.60 7.62 -18.24
C PHE A 111 -19.24 9.10 -18.24
N LEU A 112 -18.22 9.46 -17.46
CA LEU A 112 -17.77 10.85 -17.32
C LEU A 112 -17.50 11.54 -18.66
N ARG A 113 -16.96 10.80 -19.64
CA ARG A 113 -16.65 11.30 -20.99
C ARG A 113 -17.87 11.65 -21.83
N HIS A 114 -19.06 11.17 -21.46
CA HIS A 114 -20.32 11.41 -22.17
C HIS A 114 -21.23 12.39 -21.41
N MET A 115 -20.84 12.83 -20.21
CA MET A 115 -21.57 13.84 -19.46
C MET A 115 -21.45 15.22 -20.12
N SER A 116 -22.46 16.06 -19.94
CA SER A 116 -22.36 17.48 -20.27
C SER A 116 -21.28 18.17 -19.41
N PRO A 117 -20.72 19.31 -19.82
CA PRO A 117 -19.72 20.02 -19.02
C PRO A 117 -20.19 20.36 -17.60
N ASP A 118 -21.47 20.74 -17.45
CA ASP A 118 -22.06 21.11 -16.16
C ASP A 118 -22.27 19.88 -15.27
N ASP A 119 -22.83 18.80 -15.82
CA ASP A 119 -23.02 17.54 -15.07
C ASP A 119 -21.68 16.95 -14.67
N ARG A 120 -20.67 17.03 -15.55
CA ARG A 120 -19.31 16.57 -15.28
C ARG A 120 -18.68 17.36 -14.14
N ALA A 121 -18.84 18.68 -14.14
CA ALA A 121 -18.32 19.54 -13.07
C ALA A 121 -19.02 19.25 -11.74
N ALA A 122 -20.35 19.10 -11.75
CA ALA A 122 -21.13 18.75 -10.56
C ALA A 122 -20.72 17.38 -10.00
N PHE A 123 -20.62 16.36 -10.85
CA PHE A 123 -20.19 15.02 -10.48
C PHE A 123 -18.78 15.01 -9.87
N LEU A 124 -17.82 15.66 -10.51
CA LEU A 124 -16.45 15.75 -9.97
C LEU A 124 -16.41 16.55 -8.66
N GLY A 125 -17.25 17.58 -8.51
CA GLY A 125 -17.40 18.32 -7.25
C GLY A 125 -17.91 17.44 -6.11
N GLN A 126 -18.92 16.59 -6.38
CA GLN A 126 -19.42 15.63 -5.42
C GLN A 126 -18.34 14.60 -5.07
N LEU A 127 -17.67 14.04 -6.07
CA LEU A 127 -16.61 13.04 -5.87
C LEU A 127 -15.47 13.60 -5.01
N LYS A 128 -15.04 14.85 -5.23
CA LYS A 128 -14.05 15.54 -4.38
C LYS A 128 -14.54 15.71 -2.94
N THR A 129 -15.82 16.00 -2.74
CA THR A 129 -16.44 16.17 -1.42
C THR A 129 -16.52 14.84 -0.66
N ASP A 130 -16.92 13.77 -1.34
CA ASP A 130 -16.96 12.42 -0.79
C ASP A 130 -15.55 11.95 -0.42
N TYR A 131 -14.57 12.15 -1.31
CA TYR A 131 -13.17 11.81 -1.03
C TYR A 131 -12.62 12.57 0.19
N ARG A 132 -12.93 13.86 0.32
CA ARG A 132 -12.57 14.65 1.50
C ARG A 132 -13.14 14.06 2.78
N THR A 133 -14.38 13.60 2.74
CA THR A 133 -15.05 12.96 3.89
C THR A 133 -14.35 11.65 4.28
N ILE A 134 -13.99 10.82 3.30
CA ILE A 134 -13.22 9.59 3.53
C ILE A 134 -11.88 9.93 4.21
N VAL A 135 -11.14 10.89 3.68
CA VAL A 135 -9.82 11.28 4.21
C VAL A 135 -9.92 11.77 5.65
N LEU A 136 -10.86 12.68 5.95
CA LEU A 136 -11.06 13.19 7.32
C LEU A 136 -11.54 12.10 8.30
N GLY A 137 -12.31 11.12 7.82
CA GLY A 137 -12.78 9.99 8.61
C GLY A 137 -11.77 8.85 8.76
N TYR A 138 -10.72 8.80 7.94
CA TYR A 138 -9.90 7.60 7.77
C TYR A 138 -9.18 7.14 9.05
N PHE A 139 -8.62 8.11 9.78
CA PHE A 139 -7.92 7.87 11.05
C PHE A 139 -8.77 8.24 12.28
N ALA A 140 -10.03 8.63 12.07
CA ALA A 140 -10.92 8.94 13.17
C ALA A 140 -11.24 7.66 13.96
N LYS A 141 -11.14 7.73 15.29
CA LYS A 141 -11.54 6.62 16.19
C LYS A 141 -13.05 6.57 16.44
N ASP A 142 -13.81 7.42 15.75
CA ASP A 142 -15.26 7.53 15.95
C ASP A 142 -15.98 6.39 15.24
N ALA A 143 -16.55 5.47 16.02
CA ALA A 143 -17.33 4.35 15.52
C ALA A 143 -18.60 4.76 14.77
N LYS A 144 -19.01 6.03 14.83
CA LYS A 144 -20.18 6.55 14.10
C LYS A 144 -19.92 6.75 12.61
N ILE A 145 -18.65 6.96 12.22
CA ILE A 145 -18.29 7.13 10.81
C ILE A 145 -18.13 5.75 10.21
N ASN A 146 -19.09 5.32 9.39
CA ASN A 146 -18.98 4.08 8.64
C ASN A 146 -18.05 4.27 7.43
N LEU A 147 -16.74 4.27 7.69
CA LEU A 147 -15.70 4.50 6.68
C LEU A 147 -15.77 3.50 5.53
N ASN A 148 -16.12 2.24 5.79
CA ASN A 148 -16.23 1.22 4.75
C ASN A 148 -17.35 1.58 3.77
N GLN A 149 -18.51 1.99 4.27
CA GLN A 149 -19.61 2.43 3.42
C GLN A 149 -19.25 3.66 2.60
N LEU A 150 -18.57 4.64 3.20
CA LEU A 150 -18.11 5.83 2.47
C LEU A 150 -17.15 5.48 1.32
N ILE A 151 -16.21 4.57 1.56
CA ILE A 151 -15.31 4.07 0.52
C ILE A 151 -16.10 3.33 -0.56
N ASP A 152 -17.07 2.51 -0.19
CA ASP A 152 -17.88 1.74 -1.13
C ASP A 152 -18.72 2.65 -2.02
N ASP A 153 -19.43 3.61 -1.42
CA ASP A 153 -20.26 4.58 -2.15
C ASP A 153 -19.40 5.41 -3.12
N PHE A 154 -18.22 5.83 -2.70
CA PHE A 154 -17.28 6.56 -3.54
C PHE A 154 -16.78 5.71 -4.71
N VAL A 155 -16.36 4.48 -4.43
CA VAL A 155 -15.80 3.57 -5.43
C VAL A 155 -16.89 3.12 -6.42
N ASP A 156 -18.11 2.86 -5.96
CA ASP A 156 -19.25 2.53 -6.81
C ASP A 156 -19.55 3.66 -7.79
N GLN A 157 -19.62 4.91 -7.31
CA GLN A 157 -19.80 6.09 -8.17
C GLN A 157 -18.66 6.22 -9.20
N ALA A 158 -17.41 6.09 -8.75
CA ALA A 158 -16.24 6.16 -9.62
C ALA A 158 -16.23 5.06 -10.69
N PHE A 159 -16.57 3.83 -10.32
CA PHE A 159 -16.62 2.67 -11.22
C PHE A 159 -17.74 2.80 -12.26
N MET A 160 -18.92 3.25 -11.85
CA MET A 160 -20.08 3.45 -12.74
C MET A 160 -19.84 4.57 -13.75
N ALA A 161 -19.13 5.63 -13.35
CA ALA A 161 -18.77 6.75 -14.21
C ALA A 161 -17.51 6.49 -15.06
N ASP A 162 -16.90 5.30 -14.97
CA ASP A 162 -15.66 4.92 -15.67
C ASP A 162 -14.49 5.87 -15.37
N ILE A 163 -14.34 6.22 -14.10
CA ILE A 163 -13.22 7.02 -13.59
C ILE A 163 -11.95 6.17 -13.57
N SER A 164 -10.86 6.76 -14.07
CA SER A 164 -9.54 6.15 -14.07
C SER A 164 -8.82 6.33 -12.72
N VAL A 165 -7.89 5.41 -12.41
CA VAL A 165 -7.03 5.54 -11.23
C VAL A 165 -6.26 6.87 -11.23
N ALA A 166 -5.82 7.35 -12.39
CA ALA A 166 -5.12 8.63 -12.53
C ALA A 166 -5.96 9.81 -12.01
N GLN A 167 -7.26 9.82 -12.29
CA GLN A 167 -8.17 10.86 -11.80
C GLN A 167 -8.41 10.78 -10.29
N ILE A 168 -8.43 9.57 -9.70
CA ILE A 168 -8.49 9.41 -8.25
C ILE A 168 -7.23 9.97 -7.59
N VAL A 169 -6.06 9.73 -8.19
CA VAL A 169 -4.79 10.30 -7.72
C VAL A 169 -4.81 11.83 -7.83
N GLU A 170 -5.32 12.39 -8.92
CA GLU A 170 -5.47 13.84 -9.09
C GLU A 170 -6.34 14.46 -7.99
N ILE A 171 -7.53 13.89 -7.73
CA ILE A 171 -8.41 14.31 -6.64
C ILE A 171 -7.70 14.28 -5.29
N HIS A 172 -6.93 13.21 -5.03
CA HIS A 172 -6.14 13.10 -3.81
C HIS A 172 -5.08 14.20 -3.72
N MET A 173 -4.30 14.42 -4.78
CA MET A 173 -3.22 15.41 -4.78
C MET A 173 -3.76 16.84 -4.60
N GLU A 174 -4.85 17.20 -5.28
CA GLU A 174 -5.50 18.50 -5.08
C GLU A 174 -5.96 18.70 -3.62
N LEU A 175 -6.53 17.66 -3.01
CA LEU A 175 -6.96 17.72 -1.62
C LEU A 175 -5.78 17.85 -0.64
N MET A 176 -4.70 17.10 -0.86
CA MET A 176 -3.47 17.22 -0.06
C MET A 176 -2.87 18.61 -0.18
N ASP A 177 -2.90 19.21 -1.37
CA ASP A 177 -2.40 20.57 -1.60
C ASP A 177 -3.24 21.62 -0.85
N HIS A 178 -4.57 21.42 -0.77
CA HIS A 178 -5.45 22.26 0.04
C HIS A 178 -5.18 22.10 1.55
N PHE A 179 -5.01 20.86 2.05
CA PHE A 179 -4.68 20.64 3.45
C PHE A 179 -3.30 21.16 3.83
N SER A 180 -2.31 21.04 2.95
CA SER A 180 -0.98 21.64 3.11
C SER A 180 -1.09 23.16 3.34
N LYS A 181 -1.78 23.87 2.44
CA LYS A 181 -2.00 25.32 2.57
C LYS A 181 -2.68 25.68 3.89
N GLN A 182 -3.71 24.93 4.28
CA GLN A 182 -4.43 25.15 5.53
C GLN A 182 -3.54 24.91 6.77
N LEU A 183 -2.78 23.81 6.81
CA LEU A 183 -1.89 23.48 7.92
C LEU A 183 -0.78 24.53 8.09
N LYS A 184 -0.21 25.03 6.98
CA LYS A 184 0.76 26.15 7.01
C LYS A 184 0.19 27.41 7.64
N LEU A 185 -1.05 27.77 7.29
CA LEU A 185 -1.74 28.94 7.88
C LEU A 185 -2.01 28.73 9.38
N GLU A 186 -2.27 27.49 9.79
CA GLU A 186 -2.46 27.12 11.20
C GLU A 186 -1.13 26.91 11.97
N GLY A 187 0.03 27.02 11.31
CA GLY A 187 1.34 26.79 11.91
C GLY A 187 1.60 25.32 12.29
N ARG A 188 0.95 24.37 11.62
CA ARG A 188 1.05 22.93 11.87
C ARG A 188 1.98 22.25 10.85
N SER A 189 2.57 21.12 11.24
CA SER A 189 3.38 20.28 10.34
C SER A 189 2.50 19.61 9.28
N GLU A 190 3.02 19.51 8.06
CA GLU A 190 2.37 18.83 6.93
C GLU A 190 2.74 17.34 6.85
N GLU A 191 3.60 16.84 7.74
CA GLU A 191 4.07 15.46 7.72
C GLU A 191 2.93 14.44 7.82
N ILE A 192 1.85 14.81 8.53
CA ILE A 192 0.63 13.99 8.67
C ILE A 192 -0.04 13.69 7.32
N LEU A 193 0.19 14.50 6.28
CA LEU A 193 -0.39 14.27 4.96
C LEU A 193 0.17 13.00 4.29
N LEU A 194 1.37 12.57 4.68
CA LEU A 194 1.97 11.33 4.19
C LEU A 194 1.17 10.09 4.60
N ASP A 195 0.49 10.14 5.75
CA ASP A 195 -0.29 9.02 6.27
C ASP A 195 -1.54 8.76 5.41
N TYR A 196 -2.09 9.81 4.78
CA TYR A 196 -3.21 9.68 3.85
C TYR A 196 -2.87 8.94 2.56
N ARG A 197 -1.60 8.60 2.33
CA ARG A 197 -1.23 7.60 1.29
C ARG A 197 -1.90 6.26 1.54
N LEU A 198 -2.11 5.87 2.81
CA LEU A 198 -2.87 4.66 3.15
C LEU A 198 -4.32 4.77 2.69
N THR A 199 -4.95 5.93 2.85
CA THR A 199 -6.30 6.20 2.33
C THR A 199 -6.38 6.07 0.82
N LEU A 200 -5.39 6.61 0.10
CA LEU A 200 -5.32 6.49 -1.36
C LEU A 200 -5.16 5.04 -1.80
N ILE A 201 -4.27 4.27 -1.16
CA ILE A 201 -4.06 2.85 -1.44
C ILE A 201 -5.36 2.07 -1.21
N ASP A 202 -6.05 2.33 -0.10
CA ASP A 202 -7.30 1.65 0.25
C ASP A 202 -8.38 1.88 -0.82
N VAL A 203 -8.61 3.13 -1.21
CA VAL A 203 -9.60 3.48 -2.24
C VAL A 203 -9.25 2.88 -3.61
N ILE A 204 -7.99 2.97 -4.04
CA ILE A 204 -7.56 2.39 -5.32
C ILE A 204 -7.69 0.86 -5.29
N ALA A 205 -7.33 0.20 -4.19
CA ALA A 205 -7.46 -1.24 -4.06
C ALA A 205 -8.91 -1.69 -4.21
N HIS A 206 -9.86 -0.96 -3.61
CA HIS A 206 -11.29 -1.22 -3.76
C HIS A 206 -11.77 -1.01 -5.20
N LEU A 207 -11.33 0.06 -5.87
CA LEU A 207 -11.67 0.31 -7.27
C LEU A 207 -11.11 -0.78 -8.20
N CYS A 208 -9.84 -1.15 -8.02
CA CYS A 208 -9.21 -2.22 -8.79
C CYS A 208 -9.93 -3.56 -8.59
N GLU A 209 -10.40 -3.84 -7.37
CA GLU A 209 -11.17 -5.04 -7.10
C GLU A 209 -12.54 -5.03 -7.76
N MET A 210 -13.22 -3.87 -7.81
CA MET A 210 -14.45 -3.74 -8.60
C MET A 210 -14.21 -4.05 -10.08
N TYR A 211 -13.14 -3.49 -10.67
CA TYR A 211 -12.77 -3.82 -12.05
C TYR A 211 -12.44 -5.31 -12.21
N ARG A 212 -11.67 -5.90 -11.30
CA ARG A 212 -11.32 -7.33 -11.32
C ARG A 212 -12.55 -8.24 -11.27
N ARG A 213 -13.54 -7.91 -10.44
CA ARG A 213 -14.80 -8.68 -10.30
C ARG A 213 -15.77 -8.48 -11.45
N SER A 214 -15.65 -7.36 -12.17
CA SER A 214 -16.53 -7.08 -13.32
C SER A 214 -16.20 -7.91 -14.56
N ILE A 215 -15.01 -8.53 -14.61
CA ILE A 215 -14.60 -9.42 -15.70
C ILE A 215 -15.33 -10.77 -15.52
N PRO A 216 -16.15 -11.20 -16.49
CA PRO A 216 -16.78 -12.52 -16.44
C PRO A 216 -15.72 -13.60 -16.30
N ARG A 217 -15.88 -14.49 -15.31
CA ARG A 217 -15.09 -15.72 -15.24
C ARG A 217 -15.69 -16.72 -16.21
N GLU A 218 -14.85 -17.36 -17.02
CA GLU A 218 -15.29 -18.49 -17.84
C GLU A 218 -15.88 -19.58 -16.92
N PRO A 219 -16.98 -20.23 -17.33
CA PRO A 219 -17.65 -21.27 -16.54
C PRO A 219 -16.80 -22.53 -16.34
#